data_AF-A0A7J3KFY5-F1
#
_entry.id   AF-A0A7J3KFY5-F1
#
_cell.length_a   1.000
_cell.length_b   1.000
_cell.length_c   1.000
_cell.angle_alpha   90.00
_cell.angle_beta   90.00
_cell.angle_gamma   90.00
#
_symmetry.space_group_name_H-M   'P 1'
#
loop_
_entity.id
_entity.type
_entity.pdbx_description
1 polymer ?
#
loop_
_entity_poly.entity_id
_entity_poly.type
_entity_poly.pdbx_seq_one_letter_code
_entity_poly.pdbx_strand_id
1 'polypeptide(L)'
;MFRKIIILDGYTDEPSGLGVPPYINTYPRLIAGVFRLFDKTIDIRYWTIDDARSALSRFIDDSKSSDLVVIIAGCEVPGKYVGGKPITLREIEYFAYVLRDISKVLVGPIARFGYSYGGGSIAVSLKKLRGFFTEIVSGDPELYFYSLLTSGWEKAEPNRLRDNYDLADKAFRNGAFIVTQHPNYGWNLIVEIETFRGCPRYIRGGCSFCIEPRFGKPIVRSQRGIIEEIEVLYRLGIRHIRLGKQPDILVYGSREIGYEEFPKPNPVELEKLFFGIRNVAPGLRTIHIDNVNPGTIARNPEESVKAIKIIIKYHTPGDVAALGIESFDEKVVEANNLKVYPDEALDAIRLINRYGSIRGWNGLPHLLPGINLLHGLPGESRETYIVNYRYLKQILDENLLIRRLNIRRISVLENTPLWSKKNI
;
A
#
# COMPACT_ATOMS: atom_id res chain seq x y z
N MET A 1 -18.96 12.37 -23.81
CA MET A 1 -17.94 13.24 -23.16
C MET A 1 -18.26 13.24 -21.68
N PHE A 2 -17.30 12.90 -20.84
CA PHE A 2 -17.51 12.79 -19.39
C PHE A 2 -17.71 14.19 -18.79
N ARG A 3 -18.81 14.40 -18.06
CA ARG A 3 -19.14 15.64 -17.33
C ARG A 3 -19.08 15.41 -15.83
N LYS A 4 -19.50 14.24 -15.35
CA LYS A 4 -19.48 13.88 -13.94
C LYS A 4 -19.02 12.44 -13.72
N ILE A 5 -18.10 12.26 -12.77
CA ILE A 5 -17.53 10.96 -12.40
C ILE A 5 -17.66 10.74 -10.90
N ILE A 6 -18.12 9.55 -10.53
CA ILE A 6 -18.11 9.09 -9.14
C ILE A 6 -16.91 8.18 -8.91
N ILE A 7 -16.13 8.45 -7.88
CA ILE A 7 -15.13 7.54 -7.33
C ILE A 7 -15.73 6.96 -6.05
N LEU A 8 -16.09 5.68 -6.08
CA LEU A 8 -16.43 4.92 -4.88
C LEU A 8 -15.17 4.24 -4.35
N ASP A 9 -14.61 4.82 -3.29
CA ASP A 9 -13.52 4.20 -2.55
C ASP A 9 -14.07 3.10 -1.64
N GLY A 10 -14.04 1.87 -2.16
CA GLY A 10 -14.33 0.65 -1.43
C GLY A 10 -13.26 0.27 -0.41
N TYR A 11 -12.20 1.06 -0.35
CA TYR A 11 -10.95 0.88 0.36
C TYR A 11 -10.13 -0.32 -0.07
N THR A 12 -8.83 -0.18 0.14
CA THR A 12 -7.83 -1.21 -0.17
C THR A 12 -6.93 -1.47 1.03
N ASP A 13 -6.43 -2.70 1.11
CA ASP A 13 -5.38 -3.08 2.05
C ASP A 13 -4.43 -4.06 1.36
N GLU A 14 -3.23 -3.56 1.06
CA GLU A 14 -2.19 -4.26 0.33
C GLU A 14 -0.97 -4.44 1.24
N PRO A 15 -0.10 -5.42 0.99
CA PRO A 15 1.12 -5.60 1.78
C PRO A 15 1.96 -4.32 1.90
N SER A 16 1.92 -3.45 0.88
CA SER A 16 2.68 -2.21 0.82
C SER A 16 1.88 -0.94 1.09
N GLY A 17 0.54 -0.96 1.12
CA GLY A 17 -0.24 0.28 1.18
C GLY A 17 -1.63 0.09 1.79
N LEU A 18 -2.10 1.11 2.50
CA LEU A 18 -3.37 1.08 3.23
C LEU A 18 -4.30 2.22 2.79
N GLY A 19 -5.53 1.89 2.48
CA GLY A 19 -6.59 2.86 2.16
C GLY A 19 -7.71 2.94 3.18
N VAL A 20 -7.73 2.06 4.18
CA VAL A 20 -8.80 2.07 5.18
C VAL A 20 -8.64 3.29 6.11
N PRO A 21 -9.71 4.04 6.44
CA PRO A 21 -9.60 5.24 7.26
C PRO A 21 -8.85 5.01 8.58
N PRO A 22 -8.06 6.00 9.03
CA PRO A 22 -8.02 7.38 8.52
C PRO A 22 -7.06 7.58 7.33
N TYR A 23 -6.70 6.53 6.59
CA TYR A 23 -5.82 6.64 5.43
C TYR A 23 -6.59 6.92 4.14
N ILE A 24 -5.94 7.59 3.19
CA ILE A 24 -6.36 7.63 1.77
C ILE A 24 -5.22 7.11 0.90
N ASN A 25 -5.49 6.02 0.16
CA ASN A 25 -4.51 5.38 -0.71
C ASN A 25 -4.29 6.17 -2.01
N THR A 26 -3.45 5.67 -2.90
CA THR A 26 -3.05 6.31 -4.16
C THR A 26 -4.15 6.32 -5.23
N TYR A 27 -4.99 5.27 -5.28
CA TYR A 27 -5.98 5.08 -6.35
C TYR A 27 -6.93 6.28 -6.56
N PRO A 28 -7.61 6.83 -5.51
CA PRO A 28 -8.51 7.96 -5.72
C PRO A 28 -7.80 9.18 -6.34
N ARG A 29 -6.56 9.45 -5.93
CA ARG A 29 -5.76 10.57 -6.45
C ARG A 29 -5.30 10.33 -7.88
N LEU A 30 -4.87 9.11 -8.23
CA LEU A 30 -4.49 8.76 -9.60
C LEU A 30 -5.68 8.94 -10.56
N ILE A 31 -6.84 8.40 -10.18
CA ILE A 31 -8.06 8.44 -11.01
C ILE A 31 -8.54 9.89 -11.16
N ALA A 32 -8.76 10.61 -10.05
CA ALA A 32 -9.20 12.00 -10.08
C ALA A 32 -8.22 12.90 -10.85
N GLY A 33 -6.92 12.62 -10.71
CA GLY A 33 -5.86 13.33 -11.38
C GLY A 33 -5.90 13.22 -12.89
N VAL A 34 -6.14 12.02 -13.42
CA VAL A 34 -6.22 11.80 -14.87
C VAL A 34 -7.43 12.49 -15.49
N PHE A 35 -8.61 12.39 -14.88
CA PHE A 35 -9.79 13.12 -15.36
C PHE A 35 -9.56 14.63 -15.34
N ARG A 36 -9.00 15.16 -14.25
CA ARG A 36 -8.72 16.60 -14.11
C ARG A 36 -7.61 17.11 -15.04
N LEU A 37 -6.65 16.26 -15.39
CA LEU A 37 -5.62 16.55 -16.38
C LEU A 37 -6.23 16.72 -17.78
N PHE A 38 -7.22 15.90 -18.11
CA PHE A 38 -7.89 15.92 -19.41
C PHE A 38 -8.84 17.11 -19.53
N ASP A 39 -9.69 17.32 -18.52
CA ASP A 39 -10.63 18.43 -18.49
C ASP A 39 -10.93 18.83 -17.03
N LYS A 40 -10.58 20.08 -16.69
CA LYS A 40 -10.77 20.63 -15.33
C LYS A 40 -12.23 20.92 -14.99
N THR A 41 -13.13 20.88 -15.96
CA THR A 41 -14.56 21.15 -15.78
C THR A 41 -15.36 19.92 -15.38
N ILE A 42 -14.76 18.72 -15.45
CA ILE A 42 -15.38 17.47 -15.00
C ILE A 42 -15.63 17.52 -13.50
N ASP A 43 -16.89 17.31 -13.09
CA ASP A 43 -17.27 17.16 -11.69
C ASP A 43 -16.84 15.77 -11.18
N ILE A 44 -15.86 15.73 -10.29
CA ILE A 44 -15.32 14.49 -9.72
C ILE A 44 -15.75 14.41 -8.26
N ARG A 45 -16.61 13.45 -7.95
CA ARG A 45 -17.14 13.21 -6.61
C ARG A 45 -16.49 11.99 -5.98
N TYR A 46 -16.03 12.14 -4.75
CA TYR A 46 -15.48 11.07 -3.93
C TYR A 46 -16.53 10.61 -2.93
N TRP A 47 -16.77 9.31 -2.90
CA TRP A 47 -17.59 8.63 -1.91
C TRP A 47 -16.77 7.52 -1.28
N THR A 48 -16.80 7.42 0.03
CA THR A 48 -16.32 6.20 0.69
C THR A 48 -17.42 5.14 0.71
N ILE A 49 -17.04 3.86 0.83
CA ILE A 49 -18.03 2.80 1.02
C ILE A 49 -18.87 3.01 2.28
N ASP A 50 -18.31 3.56 3.35
CA ASP A 50 -19.05 3.83 4.57
C ASP A 50 -20.03 5.00 4.40
N ASP A 51 -19.67 6.04 3.62
CA ASP A 51 -20.62 7.10 3.21
C ASP A 51 -21.75 6.51 2.36
N ALA A 52 -21.43 5.67 1.38
CA ALA A 52 -22.42 5.03 0.51
C ALA A 52 -23.36 4.10 1.28
N ARG A 53 -22.86 3.39 2.31
CA ARG A 53 -23.70 2.58 3.22
C ARG A 53 -24.64 3.45 4.04
N SER A 54 -24.13 4.54 4.60
CA SER A 54 -24.91 5.42 5.48
C SER A 54 -25.96 6.25 4.74
N ALA A 55 -25.71 6.60 3.48
CA ALA A 55 -26.56 7.46 2.67
C ALA A 55 -26.87 6.83 1.29
N LEU A 56 -27.32 5.57 1.30
CA LEU A 56 -27.48 4.74 0.11
C LEU A 56 -28.33 5.37 -1.00
N SER A 57 -29.49 5.94 -0.67
CA SER A 57 -30.35 6.61 -1.65
C SER A 57 -29.64 7.77 -2.34
N ARG A 58 -29.00 8.64 -1.54
CA ARG A 58 -28.23 9.78 -2.04
C ARG A 58 -27.06 9.34 -2.92
N PHE A 59 -26.34 8.28 -2.53
CA PHE A 59 -25.25 7.74 -3.34
C PHE A 59 -25.76 7.22 -4.70
N ILE A 60 -26.89 6.50 -4.71
CA ILE A 60 -27.48 5.98 -5.94
C ILE A 60 -27.94 7.13 -6.85
N ASP A 61 -28.62 8.13 -6.29
CA ASP A 61 -29.10 9.27 -7.07
C ASP A 61 -27.94 10.10 -7.65
N ASP A 62 -26.90 10.34 -6.84
CA ASP A 62 -25.67 11.01 -7.28
C ASP A 62 -24.99 10.23 -8.42
N SER A 63 -24.93 8.90 -8.29
CA SER A 63 -24.36 8.00 -9.31
C SER A 63 -25.17 7.96 -10.60
N LYS A 64 -26.51 7.95 -10.53
CA LYS A 64 -27.39 7.97 -11.71
C LYS A 64 -27.27 9.24 -12.55
N SER A 65 -26.83 10.34 -11.93
CA SER A 65 -26.54 11.60 -12.63
C SER A 65 -25.12 11.68 -13.21
N SER A 66 -24.31 10.61 -13.08
CA SER A 66 -22.92 10.56 -13.55
C SER A 66 -22.78 9.79 -14.86
N ASP A 67 -21.70 10.07 -15.59
CA ASP A 67 -21.34 9.36 -16.82
C ASP A 67 -20.58 8.06 -16.54
N LEU A 68 -19.93 7.96 -15.36
CA LEU A 68 -19.11 6.83 -14.97
C LEU A 68 -18.98 6.73 -13.45
N VAL A 69 -19.08 5.49 -12.96
CA VAL A 69 -18.75 5.13 -11.58
C VAL A 69 -17.51 4.25 -11.57
N VAL A 70 -16.46 4.71 -10.90
CA VAL A 70 -15.21 3.96 -10.67
C VAL A 70 -15.25 3.38 -9.27
N ILE A 71 -15.26 2.06 -9.17
CA ILE A 71 -15.26 1.33 -7.90
C ILE A 71 -13.84 0.86 -7.62
N ILE A 72 -13.25 1.32 -6.52
CA ILE A 72 -11.92 0.91 -6.06
C ILE A 72 -12.11 -0.17 -4.99
N ALA A 73 -11.47 -1.33 -5.15
CA ALA A 73 -11.52 -2.39 -4.14
C ALA A 73 -10.27 -3.29 -4.17
N GLY A 74 -10.01 -3.99 -3.06
CA GLY A 74 -8.93 -4.97 -2.96
C GLY A 74 -8.32 -4.99 -1.56
N CYS A 75 -8.71 -5.98 -0.78
CA CYS A 75 -8.29 -6.15 0.62
C CYS A 75 -7.49 -7.45 0.73
N GLU A 76 -6.26 -7.40 0.24
CA GLU A 76 -5.40 -8.57 0.05
C GLU A 76 -4.72 -9.03 1.34
N VAL A 77 -4.62 -8.14 2.33
CA VAL A 77 -4.14 -8.46 3.69
C VAL A 77 -5.20 -8.15 4.75
N PRO A 78 -6.37 -8.79 4.69
CA PRO A 78 -7.53 -8.40 5.48
C PRO A 78 -7.27 -8.43 6.99
N GLY A 79 -7.73 -7.39 7.66
CA GLY A 79 -7.57 -7.19 9.10
C GLY A 79 -8.85 -6.72 9.79
N LYS A 80 -8.72 -6.39 11.08
CA LYS A 80 -9.74 -5.66 11.82
C LYS A 80 -9.38 -4.18 11.82
N TYR A 81 -10.26 -3.37 11.30
CA TYR A 81 -10.05 -1.93 11.14
C TYR A 81 -10.94 -1.15 12.09
N VAL A 82 -10.41 -0.03 12.60
CA VAL A 82 -11.15 0.85 13.52
C VAL A 82 -11.90 1.94 12.74
N GLY A 83 -11.32 2.47 11.66
CA GLY A 83 -11.85 3.67 10.98
C GLY A 83 -12.86 3.41 9.86
N GLY A 84 -12.97 2.19 9.36
CA GLY A 84 -13.91 1.85 8.28
C GLY A 84 -13.87 0.37 7.93
N LYS A 85 -14.82 -0.10 7.12
CA LYS A 85 -14.87 -1.51 6.70
C LYS A 85 -14.74 -1.62 5.18
N PRO A 86 -13.73 -2.31 4.64
CA PRO A 86 -13.62 -2.53 3.20
C PRO A 86 -14.91 -3.09 2.58
N ILE A 87 -15.15 -2.75 1.33
CA ILE A 87 -16.28 -3.24 0.55
C ILE A 87 -16.20 -4.76 0.39
N THR A 88 -17.33 -5.45 0.55
CA THR A 88 -17.40 -6.90 0.35
C THR A 88 -17.74 -7.26 -1.10
N LEU A 89 -17.41 -8.48 -1.53
CA LEU A 89 -17.78 -8.97 -2.86
C LEU A 89 -19.30 -8.86 -3.14
N ARG A 90 -20.13 -9.15 -2.13
CA ARG A 90 -21.59 -9.03 -2.24
C ARG A 90 -22.04 -7.58 -2.45
N GLU A 91 -21.37 -6.62 -1.82
CA GLU A 91 -21.64 -5.20 -2.02
C GLU A 91 -21.19 -4.75 -3.41
N ILE A 92 -20.05 -5.23 -3.90
CA ILE A 92 -19.62 -4.99 -5.28
C ILE A 92 -20.70 -5.49 -6.27
N GLU A 93 -21.18 -6.73 -6.09
CA GLU A 93 -22.27 -7.29 -6.91
C GLU A 93 -23.56 -6.46 -6.81
N TYR A 94 -23.94 -6.06 -5.60
CA TYR A 94 -25.12 -5.24 -5.35
C TYR A 94 -25.05 -3.88 -6.05
N PHE A 95 -23.94 -3.13 -5.88
CA PHE A 95 -23.79 -1.84 -6.53
C PHE A 95 -23.71 -1.99 -8.04
N ALA A 96 -23.05 -3.03 -8.55
CA ALA A 96 -23.01 -3.27 -9.99
C ALA A 96 -24.41 -3.54 -10.57
N TYR A 97 -25.29 -4.22 -9.82
CA TYR A 97 -26.68 -4.45 -10.21
C TYR A 97 -27.55 -3.18 -10.13
N VAL A 98 -27.47 -2.43 -9.02
CA VAL A 98 -28.29 -1.23 -8.81
C VAL A 98 -27.92 -0.11 -9.77
N LEU A 99 -26.65 -0.04 -10.15
CA LEU A 99 -26.11 0.95 -11.07
C LEU A 99 -26.00 0.41 -12.51
N ARG A 100 -26.75 -0.64 -12.87
CA ARG A 100 -26.62 -1.35 -14.17
C ARG A 100 -26.69 -0.45 -15.41
N ASP A 101 -27.45 0.63 -15.35
CA ASP A 101 -27.69 1.55 -16.47
C ASP A 101 -26.58 2.61 -16.66
N ILE A 102 -25.55 2.61 -15.80
CA ILE A 102 -24.41 3.56 -15.84
C ILE A 102 -23.14 2.79 -16.22
N SER A 103 -22.20 3.41 -16.93
CA SER A 103 -20.88 2.81 -17.14
C SER A 103 -20.14 2.63 -15.81
N LYS A 104 -19.54 1.47 -15.60
CA LYS A 104 -18.89 1.08 -14.33
C LYS A 104 -17.53 0.48 -14.60
N VAL A 105 -16.52 0.94 -13.88
CA VAL A 105 -15.16 0.38 -13.97
C VAL A 105 -14.70 -0.08 -12.59
N LEU A 106 -14.29 -1.35 -12.48
CA LEU A 106 -13.69 -1.90 -11.27
C LEU A 106 -12.17 -1.78 -11.37
N VAL A 107 -11.56 -1.19 -10.34
CA VAL A 107 -10.10 -1.01 -10.24
C VAL A 107 -9.59 -1.46 -8.87
N GLY A 108 -8.27 -1.42 -8.69
CA GLY A 108 -7.60 -1.78 -7.44
C GLY A 108 -7.11 -3.23 -7.43
N PRO A 109 -6.51 -3.68 -6.32
CA PRO A 109 -5.87 -4.99 -6.23
C PRO A 109 -6.81 -6.15 -6.57
N ILE A 110 -8.10 -6.02 -6.25
CA ILE A 110 -9.11 -7.04 -6.53
C ILE A 110 -9.16 -7.41 -8.02
N ALA A 111 -8.98 -6.41 -8.90
CA ALA A 111 -9.09 -6.55 -10.34
C ALA A 111 -7.95 -7.41 -10.93
N ARG A 112 -6.83 -7.52 -10.21
CA ARG A 112 -5.63 -8.26 -10.63
C ARG A 112 -5.41 -9.56 -9.86
N PHE A 113 -5.71 -9.56 -8.56
CA PHE A 113 -5.34 -10.65 -7.65
C PHE A 113 -6.54 -11.43 -7.10
N GLY A 114 -7.76 -11.05 -7.49
CA GLY A 114 -9.01 -11.66 -7.03
C GLY A 114 -9.47 -11.12 -5.68
N TYR A 115 -10.55 -11.68 -5.14
CA TYR A 115 -11.09 -11.29 -3.84
C TYR A 115 -10.84 -12.34 -2.77
N SER A 116 -10.19 -11.95 -1.67
CA SER A 116 -10.01 -12.79 -0.48
C SER A 116 -11.06 -12.42 0.60
N TYR A 117 -11.78 -13.41 1.14
CA TYR A 117 -12.74 -13.19 2.23
C TYR A 117 -12.07 -13.03 3.61
N GLY A 118 -10.77 -13.30 3.71
CA GLY A 118 -10.03 -13.28 4.96
C GLY A 118 -8.73 -14.04 4.90
N GLY A 119 -7.96 -13.96 5.99
CA GLY A 119 -6.83 -14.85 6.19
C GLY A 119 -7.28 -16.31 6.17
N GLY A 120 -6.63 -17.14 5.36
CA GLY A 120 -6.93 -18.55 5.15
C GLY A 120 -7.85 -18.84 3.96
N SER A 121 -8.37 -17.82 3.27
CA SER A 121 -9.17 -18.05 2.04
C SER A 121 -8.32 -18.08 0.78
N ILE A 122 -8.78 -18.89 -0.18
CA ILE A 122 -8.33 -18.85 -1.57
C ILE A 122 -9.11 -17.74 -2.27
N ALA A 123 -8.41 -16.86 -2.99
CA ALA A 123 -9.04 -15.76 -3.72
C ALA A 123 -10.07 -16.29 -4.72
N VAL A 124 -11.24 -15.64 -4.76
CA VAL A 124 -12.28 -15.94 -5.73
C VAL A 124 -12.02 -15.14 -7.00
N SER A 125 -12.02 -15.86 -8.13
CA SER A 125 -11.82 -15.25 -9.44
C SER A 125 -12.97 -14.33 -9.82
N LEU A 126 -12.64 -13.15 -10.33
CA LEU A 126 -13.60 -12.14 -10.76
C LEU A 126 -14.26 -12.43 -12.12
N LYS A 127 -14.04 -13.62 -12.72
CA LYS A 127 -14.71 -14.00 -13.98
C LYS A 127 -16.23 -13.81 -13.92
N LYS A 128 -16.84 -14.04 -12.76
CA LYS A 128 -18.28 -13.84 -12.52
C LYS A 128 -18.70 -12.36 -12.52
N LEU A 129 -17.79 -11.44 -12.20
CA LEU A 129 -18.08 -10.01 -12.19
C LEU A 129 -18.00 -9.36 -13.58
N ARG A 130 -17.34 -9.99 -14.56
CA ARG A 130 -17.09 -9.39 -15.88
C ARG A 130 -18.36 -8.90 -16.58
N GLY A 131 -19.49 -9.60 -16.42
CA GLY A 131 -20.76 -9.20 -17.03
C GLY A 131 -21.46 -8.01 -16.37
N PHE A 132 -21.02 -7.57 -15.19
CA PHE A 132 -21.64 -6.48 -14.44
C PHE A 132 -20.89 -5.14 -14.56
N PHE A 133 -19.68 -5.16 -15.10
CA PHE A 133 -18.83 -3.98 -15.26
C PHE A 133 -18.62 -3.69 -16.74
N THR A 134 -18.53 -2.41 -17.08
CA THR A 134 -18.09 -1.98 -18.42
C THR A 134 -16.65 -2.41 -18.66
N GLU A 135 -15.78 -2.29 -17.64
CA GLU A 135 -14.43 -2.81 -17.68
C GLU A 135 -13.91 -3.18 -16.28
N ILE A 136 -13.01 -4.18 -16.23
CA ILE A 136 -12.24 -4.52 -15.02
C ILE A 136 -10.75 -4.26 -15.30
N VAL A 137 -10.20 -3.23 -14.66
CA VAL A 137 -8.83 -2.77 -14.90
C VAL A 137 -7.86 -3.49 -13.96
N SER A 138 -7.24 -4.55 -14.47
CA SER A 138 -6.21 -5.35 -13.78
C SER A 138 -4.80 -4.73 -13.81
N GLY A 139 -4.64 -3.64 -14.57
CA GLY A 139 -3.44 -2.85 -14.67
C GLY A 139 -3.49 -1.58 -13.83
N ASP A 140 -2.80 -0.55 -14.29
CA ASP A 140 -2.73 0.75 -13.64
C ASP A 140 -3.87 1.68 -14.06
N PRO A 141 -4.65 2.23 -13.11
CA PRO A 141 -5.83 3.02 -13.43
C PRO A 141 -5.49 4.31 -14.19
N GLU A 142 -4.38 4.97 -13.89
CA GLU A 142 -4.01 6.22 -14.55
C GLU A 142 -3.70 6.02 -16.04
N LEU A 143 -3.08 4.89 -16.40
CA LEU A 143 -2.83 4.54 -17.80
C LEU A 143 -4.14 4.22 -18.53
N TYR A 144 -5.00 3.41 -17.89
CA TYR A 144 -6.28 3.01 -18.46
C TYR A 144 -7.17 4.22 -18.71
N PHE A 145 -7.40 5.06 -17.69
CA PHE A 145 -8.28 6.23 -17.82
C PHE A 145 -7.71 7.27 -18.78
N TYR A 146 -6.38 7.41 -18.87
CA TYR A 146 -5.77 8.30 -19.85
C TYR A 146 -6.06 7.81 -21.27
N SER A 147 -5.85 6.52 -21.54
CA SER A 147 -6.17 5.94 -22.85
C SER A 147 -7.67 6.01 -23.15
N LEU A 148 -8.54 5.76 -22.17
CA LEU A 148 -9.98 5.89 -22.31
C LEU A 148 -10.39 7.30 -22.75
N LEU A 149 -9.82 8.32 -22.11
CA LEU A 149 -10.14 9.72 -22.38
C LEU A 149 -9.60 10.20 -23.74
N THR A 150 -8.42 9.72 -24.16
CA THR A 150 -7.81 10.14 -25.43
C THR A 150 -8.27 9.31 -26.63
N SER A 151 -8.61 8.05 -26.42
CA SER A 151 -8.72 7.04 -27.49
C SER A 151 -10.03 6.25 -27.46
N GLY A 152 -10.87 6.43 -26.42
CA GLY A 152 -12.14 5.71 -26.24
C GLY A 152 -11.98 4.31 -25.66
N TRP A 153 -13.12 3.68 -25.33
CA TRP A 153 -13.19 2.39 -24.65
C TRP A 153 -12.47 1.26 -25.39
N GLU A 154 -12.61 1.20 -26.71
CA GLU A 154 -12.06 0.11 -27.54
C GLU A 154 -10.52 0.02 -27.52
N LYS A 155 -9.84 1.15 -27.28
CA LYS A 155 -8.37 1.26 -27.28
C LYS A 155 -7.77 1.34 -25.88
N ALA A 156 -8.61 1.37 -24.84
CA ALA A 156 -8.14 1.46 -23.48
C ALA A 156 -7.75 0.07 -22.97
N GLU A 157 -6.45 -0.22 -22.89
CA GLU A 157 -5.94 -1.52 -22.43
C GLU A 157 -6.06 -1.66 -20.90
N PRO A 158 -6.89 -2.60 -20.38
CA PRO A 158 -7.19 -2.68 -18.96
C PRO A 158 -6.11 -3.36 -18.12
N ASN A 159 -5.10 -3.98 -18.75
CA ASN A 159 -4.05 -4.77 -18.10
C ASN A 159 -2.66 -4.10 -18.11
N ARG A 160 -2.56 -2.89 -18.68
CA ARG A 160 -1.27 -2.19 -18.83
C ARG A 160 -0.73 -1.75 -17.48
N LEU A 161 0.56 -2.02 -17.25
CA LEU A 161 1.30 -1.52 -16.09
C LEU A 161 2.24 -0.40 -16.51
N ARG A 162 2.37 0.62 -15.65
CA ARG A 162 3.34 1.71 -15.80
C ARG A 162 4.77 1.19 -15.67
N ASP A 163 5.61 1.68 -16.54
CA ASP A 163 7.06 1.47 -16.63
C ASP A 163 7.84 2.64 -16.00
N ASN A 164 7.20 3.81 -15.86
CA ASN A 164 7.72 5.00 -15.20
C ASN A 164 6.59 5.76 -14.48
N TYR A 165 6.94 6.86 -13.80
CA TYR A 165 6.00 7.68 -13.04
C TYR A 165 5.53 8.95 -13.77
N ASP A 166 5.87 9.18 -15.03
CA ASP A 166 5.64 10.49 -15.68
C ASP A 166 4.16 10.89 -15.71
N LEU A 167 3.27 9.95 -16.04
CA LEU A 167 1.83 10.19 -15.98
C LEU A 167 1.33 10.17 -14.53
N ALA A 168 1.78 9.21 -13.73
CA ALA A 168 1.37 9.06 -12.34
C ALA A 168 1.68 10.31 -11.50
N ASP A 169 2.86 10.92 -11.66
CA ASP A 169 3.26 12.15 -10.99
C ASP A 169 2.36 13.33 -11.37
N LYS A 170 2.01 13.46 -12.66
CA LYS A 170 1.03 14.46 -13.10
C LYS A 170 -0.34 14.19 -12.47
N ALA A 171 -0.77 12.93 -12.45
CA ALA A 171 -2.05 12.53 -11.89
C ALA A 171 -2.09 12.80 -10.38
N PHE A 172 -1.09 12.39 -9.61
CA PHE A 172 -1.00 12.66 -8.18
C PHE A 172 -1.13 14.15 -7.85
N ARG A 173 -0.39 15.03 -8.55
CA ARG A 173 -0.49 16.48 -8.34
C ARG A 173 -1.89 17.02 -8.67
N ASN A 174 -2.47 16.60 -9.79
CA ASN A 174 -3.78 17.12 -10.22
C ASN A 174 -4.93 16.50 -9.44
N GLY A 175 -4.77 15.30 -8.91
CA GLY A 175 -5.77 14.59 -8.12
C GLY A 175 -5.69 14.85 -6.62
N ALA A 176 -4.66 15.56 -6.16
CA ALA A 176 -4.46 15.91 -4.74
C ALA A 176 -5.71 16.55 -4.11
N PHE A 177 -6.50 17.32 -4.84
CA PHE A 177 -7.72 17.95 -4.32
C PHE A 177 -8.76 16.94 -3.79
N ILE A 178 -8.74 15.68 -4.24
CA ILE A 178 -9.72 14.66 -3.82
C ILE A 178 -9.69 14.43 -2.31
N VAL A 179 -8.53 14.68 -1.66
CA VAL A 179 -8.38 14.55 -0.21
C VAL A 179 -9.32 15.47 0.57
N THR A 180 -9.74 16.60 -0.04
CA THR A 180 -10.65 17.57 0.59
C THR A 180 -12.08 17.04 0.71
N GLN A 181 -12.42 15.98 -0.02
CA GLN A 181 -13.72 15.32 0.02
C GLN A 181 -13.75 14.11 0.97
N HIS A 182 -12.61 13.70 1.55
CA HIS A 182 -12.56 12.55 2.45
C HIS A 182 -13.16 12.92 3.83
N PRO A 183 -13.93 12.03 4.48
CA PRO A 183 -14.55 12.31 5.78
C PRO A 183 -13.60 12.64 6.94
N ASN A 184 -12.30 12.36 6.80
CA ASN A 184 -11.28 12.62 7.84
C ASN A 184 -10.47 13.90 7.52
N TYR A 185 -10.77 14.57 6.41
CA TYR A 185 -10.11 15.81 6.02
C TYR A 185 -10.29 16.89 7.08
N GLY A 186 -9.23 17.67 7.33
CA GLY A 186 -9.21 18.67 8.40
C GLY A 186 -9.06 18.10 9.82
N TRP A 187 -9.08 16.77 9.98
CA TRP A 187 -8.89 16.11 11.27
C TRP A 187 -7.65 15.22 11.29
N ASN A 188 -7.79 13.91 11.06
CA ASN A 188 -6.72 12.93 11.19
C ASN A 188 -6.38 12.19 9.89
N LEU A 189 -6.82 12.69 8.72
CA LEU A 189 -6.52 12.09 7.42
C LEU A 189 -5.01 11.92 7.19
N ILE A 190 -4.58 10.68 6.97
CA ILE A 190 -3.21 10.31 6.60
C ILE A 190 -3.17 10.00 5.10
N VAL A 191 -2.32 10.70 4.37
CA VAL A 191 -2.17 10.46 2.92
C VAL A 191 -1.01 9.48 2.69
N GLU A 192 -1.29 8.35 2.03
CA GLU A 192 -0.25 7.42 1.58
C GLU A 192 0.55 8.03 0.43
N ILE A 193 1.87 8.08 0.56
CA ILE A 193 2.77 8.59 -0.48
C ILE A 193 3.61 7.44 -1.02
N GLU A 194 3.33 7.03 -2.26
CA GLU A 194 4.08 6.01 -2.98
C GLU A 194 5.47 6.53 -3.37
N THR A 195 6.54 5.85 -2.94
CA THR A 195 7.92 6.24 -3.29
C THR A 195 8.56 5.32 -4.32
N PHE A 196 8.14 4.05 -4.39
CA PHE A 196 8.45 3.16 -5.50
C PHE A 196 7.47 1.99 -5.53
N ARG A 197 7.45 1.24 -6.63
CA ARG A 197 6.56 0.10 -6.80
C ARG A 197 7.32 -1.15 -7.20
N GLY A 198 6.81 -2.30 -6.77
CA GLY A 198 7.43 -3.59 -6.98
C GLY A 198 8.42 -3.92 -5.86
N CYS A 199 9.01 -5.11 -5.92
CA CYS A 199 9.93 -5.57 -4.88
C CYS A 199 11.28 -6.00 -5.48
N PRO A 200 12.43 -5.55 -4.92
CA PRO A 200 13.76 -5.99 -5.37
C PRO A 200 13.92 -7.51 -5.40
N ARG A 201 13.22 -8.22 -4.51
CA ARG A 201 13.18 -9.68 -4.48
C ARG A 201 12.50 -10.33 -5.70
N TYR A 202 11.97 -9.56 -6.66
CA TYR A 202 11.43 -10.11 -7.91
C TYR A 202 12.45 -10.96 -8.68
N ILE A 203 13.75 -10.67 -8.54
CA ILE A 203 14.83 -11.46 -9.16
C ILE A 203 14.88 -12.91 -8.65
N ARG A 204 14.39 -13.17 -7.44
CA ARG A 204 14.23 -14.52 -6.84
C ARG A 204 12.78 -15.00 -6.84
N GLY A 205 11.88 -14.29 -7.53
CA GLY A 205 10.44 -14.56 -7.49
C GLY A 205 9.72 -14.07 -6.23
N GLY A 206 10.45 -13.57 -5.22
CA GLY A 206 9.94 -13.05 -3.95
C GLY A 206 9.30 -14.09 -3.02
N CYS A 207 8.72 -13.63 -1.89
CA CYS A 207 8.03 -14.52 -0.96
C CYS A 207 6.85 -15.22 -1.65
N SER A 208 6.60 -16.49 -1.30
CA SER A 208 5.63 -17.37 -1.95
C SER A 208 4.21 -16.81 -2.07
N PHE A 209 3.81 -15.91 -1.18
CA PHE A 209 2.46 -15.36 -1.08
C PHE A 209 2.34 -13.89 -1.53
N CYS A 210 3.45 -13.22 -1.81
CA CYS A 210 3.47 -11.77 -1.92
C CYS A 210 3.07 -11.29 -3.33
N ILE A 211 2.25 -10.25 -3.40
CA ILE A 211 1.83 -9.62 -4.67
C ILE A 211 2.85 -8.59 -5.20
N GLU A 212 3.69 -8.01 -4.34
CA GLU A 212 4.63 -6.94 -4.74
C GLU A 212 5.58 -7.33 -5.89
N PRO A 213 6.20 -8.51 -5.90
CA PRO A 213 7.03 -8.95 -7.03
C PRO A 213 6.25 -9.19 -8.33
N ARG A 214 4.91 -9.19 -8.30
CA ARG A 214 4.03 -9.47 -9.46
C ARG A 214 3.71 -8.21 -10.28
N PHE A 215 4.18 -7.04 -9.82
CA PHE A 215 4.21 -5.82 -10.62
C PHE A 215 5.43 -5.74 -11.56
N GLY A 216 6.32 -6.72 -11.52
CA GLY A 216 7.51 -6.80 -12.38
C GLY A 216 8.75 -6.17 -11.74
N LYS A 217 9.69 -5.74 -12.60
CA LYS A 217 10.91 -5.05 -12.15
C LYS A 217 10.52 -3.78 -11.39
N PRO A 218 11.09 -3.52 -10.20
CA PRO A 218 10.75 -2.34 -9.43
C PRO A 218 11.04 -1.04 -10.17
N ILE A 219 10.15 -0.07 -10.01
CA ILE A 219 10.27 1.27 -10.59
C ILE A 219 10.27 2.30 -9.46
N VAL A 220 11.28 3.16 -9.42
CA VAL A 220 11.47 4.15 -8.36
C VAL A 220 10.92 5.49 -8.79
N ARG A 221 10.11 6.12 -7.93
CA ARG A 221 9.55 7.43 -8.18
C ARG A 221 10.58 8.51 -7.88
N SER A 222 10.61 9.55 -8.70
CA SER A 222 11.55 10.66 -8.53
C SER A 222 11.28 11.45 -7.24
N GLN A 223 12.34 11.94 -6.59
CA GLN A 223 12.22 12.83 -5.42
C GLN A 223 11.38 14.06 -5.76
N ARG A 224 11.61 14.64 -6.95
CA ARG A 224 10.86 15.81 -7.42
C ARG A 224 9.36 15.53 -7.49
N GLY A 225 8.96 14.41 -8.09
CA GLY A 225 7.56 14.02 -8.18
C GLY A 225 6.88 13.83 -6.82
N ILE A 226 7.59 13.21 -5.87
CA ILE A 226 7.11 13.01 -4.49
C ILE A 226 6.96 14.35 -3.76
N ILE A 227 8.01 15.19 -3.80
CA ILE A 227 8.06 16.48 -3.11
C ILE A 227 6.98 17.43 -3.66
N GLU A 228 6.80 17.49 -4.98
CA GLU A 228 5.75 18.32 -5.60
C GLU A 228 4.33 17.83 -5.25
N GLU A 229 4.07 16.51 -5.14
CA GLU A 229 2.78 16.00 -4.65
C GLU A 229 2.54 16.46 -3.21
N ILE A 230 3.53 16.27 -2.34
CA ILE A 230 3.43 16.64 -0.92
C ILE A 230 3.23 18.14 -0.76
N GLU A 231 3.89 18.97 -1.57
CA GLU A 231 3.70 20.42 -1.56
C GLU A 231 2.24 20.79 -1.86
N VAL A 232 1.64 20.20 -2.91
CA VAL A 232 0.24 20.45 -3.26
C VAL A 232 -0.69 19.98 -2.13
N LEU A 233 -0.47 18.78 -1.59
CA LEU A 233 -1.25 18.25 -0.46
C LEU A 233 -1.14 19.16 0.78
N TYR A 234 0.05 19.66 1.08
CA TYR A 234 0.30 20.54 2.22
C TYR A 234 -0.43 21.88 2.07
N ARG A 235 -0.42 22.48 0.87
CA ARG A 235 -1.19 23.69 0.53
C ARG A 235 -2.69 23.47 0.64
N LEU A 236 -3.17 22.25 0.35
CA LEU A 236 -4.56 21.83 0.58
C LEU A 236 -4.88 21.54 2.04
N GLY A 237 -3.96 21.76 2.98
CA GLY A 237 -4.22 21.61 4.42
C GLY A 237 -3.89 20.24 5.00
N ILE A 238 -3.32 19.30 4.23
CA ILE A 238 -2.88 18.01 4.76
C ILE A 238 -1.73 18.20 5.75
N ARG A 239 -1.80 17.48 6.87
CA ARG A 239 -0.80 17.54 7.95
C ARG A 239 -0.22 16.17 8.33
N HIS A 240 -0.75 15.09 7.77
CA HIS A 240 -0.31 13.74 8.08
C HIS A 240 -0.07 12.96 6.80
N ILE A 241 1.14 12.43 6.66
CA ILE A 241 1.54 11.59 5.53
C ILE A 241 2.23 10.33 6.03
N ARG A 242 2.15 9.26 5.23
CA ARG A 242 2.95 8.06 5.42
C ARG A 242 3.65 7.71 4.12
N LEU A 243 4.98 7.60 4.16
CA LEU A 243 5.78 7.11 3.04
C LEU A 243 5.62 5.59 2.98
N GLY A 244 4.78 5.15 2.05
CA GLY A 244 4.32 3.76 1.92
C GLY A 244 4.23 3.36 0.45
N LYS A 245 3.43 2.33 0.14
CA LYS A 245 3.30 1.70 -1.19
C LYS A 245 4.60 1.08 -1.73
N GLN A 246 5.59 0.87 -0.87
CA GLN A 246 6.78 0.10 -1.17
C GLN A 246 7.05 -1.02 -0.14
N PRO A 247 7.82 -2.06 -0.50
CA PRO A 247 8.23 -3.12 0.42
C PRO A 247 9.40 -2.78 1.35
N ASP A 248 10.16 -1.70 1.08
CA ASP A 248 11.30 -1.30 1.92
C ASP A 248 11.72 0.15 1.69
N ILE A 249 11.46 1.06 2.63
CA ILE A 249 11.86 2.47 2.50
C ILE A 249 13.38 2.67 2.58
N LEU A 250 14.13 1.78 3.25
CA LEU A 250 15.57 2.00 3.47
C LEU A 250 16.37 2.07 2.18
N VAL A 251 15.90 1.37 1.15
CA VAL A 251 16.57 1.28 -0.15
C VAL A 251 16.20 2.39 -1.12
N TYR A 252 15.32 3.33 -0.75
CA TYR A 252 14.92 4.41 -1.64
C TYR A 252 16.14 5.16 -2.21
N GLY A 253 16.19 5.31 -3.53
CA GLY A 253 17.31 5.94 -4.24
C GLY A 253 18.56 5.07 -4.40
N SER A 254 18.53 3.79 -4.00
CA SER A 254 19.60 2.84 -4.30
C SER A 254 19.61 2.49 -5.79
N ARG A 255 20.80 2.50 -6.39
CA ARG A 255 21.02 2.10 -7.79
C ARG A 255 20.95 0.58 -8.00
N GLU A 256 20.98 -0.18 -6.90
CA GLU A 256 20.90 -1.63 -6.90
C GLU A 256 19.45 -2.15 -6.92
N ILE A 257 18.46 -1.25 -6.75
CA ILE A 257 17.04 -1.61 -6.91
C ILE A 257 16.83 -2.18 -8.31
N GLY A 258 16.28 -3.40 -8.34
CA GLY A 258 16.01 -4.10 -9.59
C GLY A 258 17.17 -4.96 -10.10
N TYR A 259 18.29 -5.01 -9.37
CA TYR A 259 19.48 -5.79 -9.72
C TYR A 259 19.90 -6.72 -8.58
N GLU A 260 19.79 -6.26 -7.33
CA GLU A 260 20.09 -7.02 -6.13
C GLU A 260 18.83 -7.39 -5.34
N GLU A 261 18.86 -8.52 -4.64
CA GLU A 261 17.73 -9.00 -3.83
C GLU A 261 17.51 -8.12 -2.61
N PHE A 262 18.62 -7.68 -2.00
CA PHE A 262 18.68 -6.79 -0.84
C PHE A 262 19.55 -5.58 -1.19
N PRO A 263 19.03 -4.63 -1.98
CA PRO A 263 19.77 -3.45 -2.39
C PRO A 263 20.36 -2.73 -1.19
N LYS A 264 21.59 -2.24 -1.33
CA LYS A 264 22.25 -1.44 -0.31
C LYS A 264 21.49 -0.12 -0.10
N PRO A 265 21.14 0.26 1.15
CA PRO A 265 20.53 1.55 1.45
C PRO A 265 21.35 2.72 0.90
N ASN A 266 20.68 3.78 0.45
CA ASN A 266 21.33 5.01 0.01
C ASN A 266 20.97 6.19 0.92
N PRO A 267 21.73 6.38 2.03
CA PRO A 267 21.50 7.48 2.97
C PRO A 267 21.43 8.86 2.30
N VAL A 268 22.25 9.13 1.29
CA VAL A 268 22.30 10.45 0.65
C VAL A 268 20.99 10.78 -0.07
N GLU A 269 20.46 9.83 -0.85
CA GLU A 269 19.20 10.02 -1.57
C GLU A 269 17.99 10.00 -0.63
N LEU A 270 18.07 9.22 0.45
CA LEU A 270 17.05 9.22 1.48
C LEU A 270 17.01 10.57 2.22
N GLU A 271 18.16 11.14 2.58
CA GLU A 271 18.23 12.46 3.23
C GLU A 271 17.70 13.56 2.32
N LYS A 272 18.05 13.55 1.02
CA LYS A 272 17.49 14.50 0.04
C LYS A 272 15.96 14.44 0.00
N LEU A 273 15.38 13.24 -0.02
CA LEU A 273 13.93 13.06 0.00
C LEU A 273 13.31 13.68 1.27
N PHE A 274 13.75 13.24 2.45
CA PHE A 274 13.16 13.68 3.72
C PHE A 274 13.37 15.17 3.99
N PHE A 275 14.56 15.69 3.67
CA PHE A 275 14.85 17.12 3.74
C PHE A 275 13.94 17.92 2.80
N GLY A 276 13.79 17.47 1.55
CA GLY A 276 12.88 18.09 0.58
C GLY A 276 11.43 18.14 1.07
N ILE A 277 10.94 17.05 1.66
CA ILE A 277 9.61 16.99 2.28
C ILE A 277 9.47 18.05 3.38
N ARG A 278 10.44 18.13 4.30
CA ARG A 278 10.41 19.12 5.39
C ARG A 278 10.50 20.56 4.89
N ASN A 279 11.17 20.82 3.78
CA ASN A 279 11.27 22.17 3.20
C ASN A 279 9.94 22.65 2.62
N VAL A 280 9.24 21.79 1.85
CA VAL A 280 7.97 22.19 1.21
C VAL A 280 6.78 22.08 2.16
N ALA A 281 6.89 21.28 3.21
CA ALA A 281 5.82 21.01 4.16
C ALA A 281 6.33 21.01 5.62
N PRO A 282 6.86 22.14 6.12
CA PRO A 282 7.48 22.22 7.45
C PRO A 282 6.49 21.95 8.59
N GLY A 283 5.20 22.25 8.37
CA GLY A 283 4.14 22.05 9.35
C GLY A 283 3.52 20.65 9.39
N LEU A 284 4.09 19.64 8.71
CA LEU A 284 3.61 18.27 8.83
C LEU A 284 3.73 17.78 10.28
N ARG A 285 2.58 17.35 10.83
CA ARG A 285 2.43 16.82 12.19
C ARG A 285 2.72 15.33 12.26
N THR A 286 2.60 14.63 11.13
CA THR A 286 2.97 13.22 11.01
C THR A 286 3.71 13.01 9.70
N ILE A 287 4.94 12.51 9.80
CA ILE A 287 5.72 11.98 8.70
C ILE A 287 6.18 10.61 9.18
N HIS A 288 5.47 9.56 8.79
CA HIS A 288 5.78 8.19 9.16
C HIS A 288 6.21 7.37 7.93
N ILE A 289 6.82 6.24 8.18
CA ILE A 289 7.10 5.22 7.16
C ILE A 289 6.13 4.04 7.31
N ASP A 290 6.22 3.07 6.40
CA ASP A 290 5.57 1.77 6.56
C ASP A 290 6.61 0.65 6.58
N ASN A 291 6.89 0.03 5.43
CA ASN A 291 7.70 -1.17 5.39
C ASN A 291 9.21 -0.91 5.46
N VAL A 292 9.87 -1.73 6.26
CA VAL A 292 11.32 -1.90 6.32
C VAL A 292 11.62 -3.38 6.16
N ASN A 293 12.53 -3.73 5.26
CA ASN A 293 12.88 -5.13 5.05
C ASN A 293 13.98 -5.58 6.03
N PRO A 294 13.70 -6.53 6.96
CA PRO A 294 14.71 -7.02 7.89
C PRO A 294 15.89 -7.71 7.20
N GLY A 295 15.69 -8.31 6.03
CA GLY A 295 16.78 -8.88 5.22
C GLY A 295 17.73 -7.81 4.67
N THR A 296 17.22 -6.62 4.33
CA THR A 296 18.08 -5.47 3.96
C THR A 296 18.97 -5.06 5.13
N ILE A 297 18.40 -5.00 6.34
CA ILE A 297 19.16 -4.68 7.56
C ILE A 297 20.22 -5.73 7.84
N ALA A 298 19.87 -7.01 7.76
CA ALA A 298 20.78 -8.11 8.03
C ALA A 298 21.98 -8.15 7.07
N ARG A 299 21.78 -7.76 5.80
CA ARG A 299 22.85 -7.75 4.78
C ARG A 299 23.64 -6.44 4.70
N ASN A 300 23.03 -5.32 5.09
CA ASN A 300 23.64 -4.00 5.01
C ASN A 300 23.49 -3.23 6.34
N PRO A 301 24.05 -3.74 7.46
CA PRO A 301 23.78 -3.19 8.79
C PRO A 301 24.27 -1.74 8.94
N GLU A 302 25.47 -1.43 8.45
CA GLU A 302 26.06 -0.09 8.60
C GLU A 302 25.26 0.98 7.85
N GLU A 303 24.88 0.70 6.60
CA GLU A 303 24.08 1.62 5.78
C GLU A 303 22.65 1.71 6.26
N SER A 304 22.09 0.62 6.78
CA SER A 304 20.78 0.62 7.42
C SER A 304 20.77 1.52 8.65
N VAL A 305 21.82 1.51 9.48
CA VAL A 305 21.95 2.45 10.61
C VAL A 305 21.97 3.90 10.12
N LYS A 306 22.71 4.20 9.04
CA LYS A 306 22.76 5.56 8.48
C LYS A 306 21.38 5.99 7.97
N ALA A 307 20.67 5.12 7.25
CA ALA A 307 19.32 5.37 6.75
C ALA A 307 18.30 5.57 7.89
N ILE A 308 18.34 4.72 8.93
CA ILE A 308 17.48 4.83 10.12
C ILE A 308 17.72 6.17 10.83
N LYS A 309 18.97 6.60 11.02
CA LYS A 309 19.27 7.89 11.65
C LYS A 309 18.72 9.07 10.85
N ILE A 310 18.75 9.00 9.52
CA ILE A 310 18.14 10.03 8.65
C ILE A 310 16.62 10.05 8.82
N ILE A 311 15.98 8.88 8.81
CA ILE A 311 14.54 8.79 9.08
C ILE A 311 14.25 9.43 10.43
N ILE A 312 14.97 9.06 11.50
CA ILE A 312 14.84 9.62 12.88
C ILE A 312 14.97 11.14 12.91
N LYS A 313 15.93 11.68 12.15
CA LYS A 313 16.18 13.13 12.08
C LYS A 313 14.98 13.91 11.51
N TYR A 314 14.24 13.34 10.56
CA TYR A 314 13.20 14.08 9.82
C TYR A 314 11.77 13.59 10.06
N HIS A 315 11.55 12.36 10.54
CA HIS A 315 10.22 11.82 10.83
C HIS A 315 9.59 12.46 12.09
N THR A 316 8.39 12.03 12.47
CA THR A 316 7.75 12.41 13.74
C THR A 316 7.69 11.24 14.73
N PRO A 317 7.99 11.40 16.04
CA PRO A 317 8.02 10.27 16.98
C PRO A 317 6.67 9.54 17.10
N GLY A 318 6.74 8.23 17.34
CA GLY A 318 5.60 7.30 17.27
C GLY A 318 5.54 6.48 15.99
N ASP A 319 6.62 6.46 15.21
CA ASP A 319 6.74 5.80 13.91
C ASP A 319 7.04 4.30 14.07
N VAL A 320 6.74 3.52 13.02
CA VAL A 320 6.87 2.07 13.02
C VAL A 320 7.62 1.60 11.79
N ALA A 321 8.75 0.91 12.02
CA ALA A 321 9.40 0.12 10.99
C ALA A 321 8.67 -1.24 10.88
N ALA A 322 7.76 -1.37 9.91
CA ALA A 322 6.98 -2.59 9.73
C ALA A 322 7.85 -3.70 9.11
N LEU A 323 8.25 -4.67 9.94
CA LEU A 323 9.06 -5.81 9.56
C LEU A 323 8.17 -7.00 9.20
N GLY A 324 8.22 -7.41 7.93
CA GLY A 324 7.66 -8.69 7.51
C GLY A 324 8.58 -9.85 7.89
N ILE A 325 8.55 -10.32 9.13
CA ILE A 325 9.34 -11.50 9.51
C ILE A 325 8.66 -12.77 8.99
N GLU A 326 7.32 -12.78 9.07
CA GLU A 326 6.40 -13.83 8.64
C GLU A 326 6.53 -15.14 9.43
N SER A 327 7.74 -15.63 9.73
CA SER A 327 8.01 -16.77 10.61
C SER A 327 9.44 -16.73 11.17
N PHE A 328 9.62 -17.20 12.40
CA PHE A 328 10.92 -17.50 13.02
C PHE A 328 11.30 -18.98 12.92
N ASP A 329 10.55 -19.79 12.15
CA ASP A 329 10.91 -21.18 11.86
C ASP A 329 11.64 -21.27 10.51
N GLU A 330 12.90 -21.71 10.54
CA GLU A 330 13.77 -21.83 9.36
C GLU A 330 13.17 -22.70 8.26
N LYS A 331 12.42 -23.76 8.62
CA LYS A 331 11.76 -24.63 7.64
C LYS A 331 10.71 -23.87 6.85
N VAL A 332 9.98 -22.98 7.51
CA VAL A 332 8.98 -22.11 6.90
C VAL A 332 9.65 -21.01 6.08
N VAL A 333 10.77 -20.47 6.55
CA VAL A 333 11.59 -19.50 5.82
C VAL A 333 12.00 -20.06 4.46
N GLU A 334 12.57 -21.26 4.43
CA GLU A 334 13.02 -21.92 3.21
C GLU A 334 11.86 -22.30 2.29
N ALA A 335 10.82 -22.94 2.82
CA ALA A 335 9.68 -23.40 2.04
C ALA A 335 8.91 -22.26 1.32
N ASN A 336 9.02 -21.03 1.85
CA ASN A 336 8.30 -19.86 1.34
C ASN A 336 9.20 -18.80 0.73
N ASN A 337 10.50 -19.05 0.61
CA ASN A 337 11.47 -18.05 0.14
C ASN A 337 11.33 -16.74 0.92
N LEU A 338 11.26 -16.80 2.26
CA LEU A 338 11.14 -15.60 3.10
C LEU A 338 12.44 -14.79 3.08
N LYS A 339 12.38 -13.57 3.62
CA LYS A 339 13.40 -12.53 3.41
C LYS A 339 14.52 -12.51 4.45
N VAL A 340 14.37 -13.23 5.56
CA VAL A 340 15.29 -13.15 6.69
C VAL A 340 15.21 -14.42 7.53
N TYR A 341 16.33 -14.89 8.06
CA TYR A 341 16.37 -15.98 9.03
C TYR A 341 16.10 -15.47 10.47
N PRO A 342 15.77 -16.35 11.43
CA PRO A 342 15.28 -15.94 12.75
C PRO A 342 16.26 -15.07 13.56
N ASP A 343 17.53 -15.46 13.64
CA ASP A 343 18.56 -14.68 14.36
C ASP A 343 18.84 -13.34 13.68
N GLU A 344 18.85 -13.32 12.35
CA GLU A 344 19.00 -12.10 11.55
C GLU A 344 17.84 -11.12 11.77
N ALA A 345 16.61 -11.65 11.91
CA ALA A 345 15.43 -10.85 12.21
C ALA A 345 15.51 -10.26 13.62
N LEU A 346 16.00 -11.02 14.59
CA LEU A 346 16.23 -10.55 15.95
C LEU A 346 17.31 -9.45 15.99
N ASP A 347 18.39 -9.61 15.23
CA ASP A 347 19.43 -8.58 15.11
C ASP A 347 18.91 -7.30 14.46
N ALA A 348 18.04 -7.41 13.45
CA ALA A 348 17.36 -6.24 12.88
C ALA A 348 16.48 -5.52 13.93
N ILE A 349 15.75 -6.26 14.77
CA ILE A 349 14.94 -5.70 15.88
C ILE A 349 15.83 -4.97 16.89
N ARG A 350 16.95 -5.59 17.30
CA ARG A 350 17.93 -5.01 18.23
C ARG A 350 18.53 -3.72 17.66
N LEU A 351 18.89 -3.72 16.37
CA LEU A 351 19.49 -2.58 15.69
C LEU A 351 18.53 -1.40 15.64
N ILE A 352 17.27 -1.61 15.27
CA ILE A 352 16.25 -0.54 15.27
C ILE A 352 16.02 -0.04 16.71
N ASN A 353 15.88 -0.93 17.69
CA ASN A 353 15.70 -0.55 19.10
C ASN A 353 16.83 0.34 19.62
N ARG A 354 18.08 0.02 19.28
CA ARG A 354 19.26 0.77 19.73
C ARG A 354 19.19 2.26 19.39
N TYR A 355 18.60 2.62 18.25
CA TYR A 355 18.54 4.02 17.79
C TYR A 355 17.15 4.64 17.93
N GLY A 356 16.09 3.86 17.76
CA GLY A 356 14.73 4.37 17.66
C GLY A 356 13.90 4.29 18.95
N SER A 357 14.34 3.55 19.98
CA SER A 357 13.64 3.48 21.28
C SER A 357 13.72 4.77 22.11
N ILE A 358 14.58 5.71 21.71
CA ILE A 358 14.75 7.01 22.37
C ILE A 358 13.42 7.76 22.34
N ARG A 359 12.99 8.30 23.48
CA ARG A 359 11.78 9.12 23.59
C ARG A 359 11.98 10.43 22.83
N GLY A 360 11.09 10.70 21.89
CA GLY A 360 11.03 11.96 21.17
C GLY A 360 10.23 13.03 21.91
N TRP A 361 10.08 14.18 21.27
CA TRP A 361 9.49 15.40 21.85
C TRP A 361 8.01 15.28 22.24
N ASN A 362 7.27 14.28 21.73
CA ASN A 362 5.88 14.01 22.11
C ASN A 362 5.75 12.89 23.17
N GLY A 363 6.86 12.44 23.76
CA GLY A 363 6.91 11.39 24.78
C GLY A 363 6.88 9.96 24.24
N LEU A 364 6.58 9.76 22.96
CA LEU A 364 6.67 8.46 22.29
C LEU A 364 8.10 8.18 21.81
N PRO A 365 8.53 6.91 21.75
CA PRO A 365 9.76 6.53 21.06
C PRO A 365 9.76 6.99 19.61
N HIS A 366 10.94 7.26 19.05
CA HIS A 366 11.09 7.67 17.66
C HIS A 366 10.56 6.61 16.69
N LEU A 367 11.30 5.52 16.54
CA LEU A 367 11.05 4.48 15.55
C LEU A 367 11.17 3.11 16.21
N LEU A 368 10.06 2.38 16.29
CA LEU A 368 10.07 1.05 16.87
C LEU A 368 9.78 -0.02 15.81
N PRO A 369 10.30 -1.24 15.98
CA PRO A 369 9.90 -2.37 15.17
C PRO A 369 8.39 -2.63 15.32
N GLY A 370 7.75 -2.95 14.20
CA GLY A 370 6.48 -3.66 14.16
C GLY A 370 6.71 -5.04 13.55
N ILE A 371 6.22 -6.10 14.18
CA ILE A 371 6.42 -7.47 13.71
C ILE A 371 5.14 -7.94 13.01
N ASN A 372 5.27 -8.40 11.77
CA ASN A 372 4.23 -9.15 11.07
C ASN A 372 4.61 -10.64 11.04
N LEU A 373 3.74 -11.50 11.55
CA LEU A 373 3.82 -12.96 11.43
C LEU A 373 2.64 -13.48 10.59
N LEU A 374 2.90 -14.56 9.85
CA LEU A 374 1.93 -15.26 9.06
C LEU A 374 1.72 -16.67 9.59
N HIS A 375 0.46 -17.09 9.59
CA HIS A 375 0.06 -18.47 9.84
C HIS A 375 -0.68 -19.04 8.63
N GLY A 376 -0.59 -20.35 8.42
CA GLY A 376 -1.03 -21.10 7.23
C GLY A 376 0.01 -21.18 6.11
N LEU A 377 1.30 -20.94 6.39
CA LEU A 377 2.35 -21.02 5.37
C LEU A 377 2.83 -22.47 5.14
N PRO A 378 3.17 -22.85 3.88
CA PRO A 378 3.83 -24.12 3.59
C PRO A 378 5.02 -24.40 4.53
N GLY A 379 5.09 -25.63 5.05
CA GLY A 379 6.15 -26.05 5.98
C GLY A 379 5.85 -25.80 7.45
N GLU A 380 4.78 -25.10 7.81
CA GLU A 380 4.40 -24.93 9.21
C GLU A 380 3.98 -26.25 9.88
N SER A 381 4.39 -26.41 11.13
CA SER A 381 3.95 -27.49 12.02
C SER A 381 3.60 -26.96 13.41
N ARG A 382 3.25 -27.85 14.35
CA ARG A 382 3.03 -27.46 15.75
C ARG A 382 4.31 -26.88 16.38
N GLU A 383 5.47 -27.36 15.96
CA GLU A 383 6.78 -26.89 16.39
C GLU A 383 7.01 -25.43 15.97
N THR A 384 6.51 -25.00 14.80
CA THR A 384 6.62 -23.61 14.34
C THR A 384 6.02 -22.63 15.35
N TYR A 385 4.87 -22.97 15.95
CA TYR A 385 4.27 -22.15 17.01
C TYR A 385 5.22 -21.98 18.21
N ILE A 386 5.85 -23.07 18.64
CA ILE A 386 6.79 -23.08 19.77
C ILE A 386 8.01 -22.21 19.45
N VAL A 387 8.55 -22.32 18.23
CA VAL A 387 9.70 -21.53 17.77
C VAL A 387 9.34 -20.04 17.72
N ASN A 388 8.24 -19.69 17.07
CA ASN A 388 7.74 -18.31 16.99
C ASN A 388 7.54 -17.70 18.39
N TYR A 389 6.90 -18.45 19.30
CA TYR A 389 6.71 -18.01 20.67
C TYR A 389 8.03 -17.80 21.41
N ARG A 390 9.03 -18.68 21.22
CA ARG A 390 10.34 -18.56 21.85
C ARG A 390 11.04 -17.26 21.43
N TYR A 391 11.04 -16.92 20.14
CA TYR A 391 11.64 -15.66 19.67
C TYR A 391 10.89 -14.43 20.18
N LEU A 392 9.54 -14.46 20.19
CA LEU A 392 8.75 -13.37 20.79
C LEU A 392 9.04 -13.20 22.28
N LYS A 393 9.18 -14.31 23.02
CA LYS A 393 9.56 -14.30 24.43
C LYS A 393 10.98 -13.76 24.61
N GLN A 394 11.92 -14.16 23.76
CA GLN A 394 13.30 -13.64 23.81
C GLN A 394 13.34 -12.11 23.59
N ILE A 395 12.54 -11.58 22.65
CA ILE A 395 12.45 -10.13 22.44
C ILE A 395 11.95 -9.42 23.71
N LEU A 396 10.96 -10.01 24.40
CA LEU A 396 10.47 -9.51 25.68
C LEU A 396 11.53 -9.60 26.79
N ASP A 397 12.19 -10.74 26.93
CA ASP A 397 13.22 -11.01 27.95
C ASP A 397 14.45 -10.08 27.78
N GLU A 398 14.75 -9.67 26.54
CA GLU A 398 15.79 -8.68 26.22
C GLU A 398 15.34 -7.21 26.44
N ASN A 399 14.11 -6.97 26.93
CA ASN A 399 13.51 -5.65 27.10
C ASN A 399 13.47 -4.80 25.82
N LEU A 400 13.39 -5.45 24.66
CA LEU A 400 13.28 -4.75 23.38
C LEU A 400 11.85 -4.26 23.19
N LEU A 401 11.72 -3.00 22.76
CA LEU A 401 10.42 -2.40 22.51
C LEU A 401 9.93 -2.79 21.10
N ILE A 402 8.67 -3.19 21.02
CA ILE A 402 7.94 -3.38 19.77
C ILE A 402 6.70 -2.49 19.82
N ARG A 403 6.38 -1.77 18.75
CA ARG A 403 5.15 -0.95 18.69
C ARG A 403 3.91 -1.78 18.41
N ARG A 404 4.03 -2.80 17.56
CA ARG A 404 2.94 -3.69 17.19
C ARG A 404 3.43 -5.10 16.90
N LEU A 405 2.63 -6.08 17.31
CA LEU A 405 2.71 -7.46 16.83
C LEU A 405 1.42 -7.76 16.07
N ASN A 406 1.55 -8.07 14.79
CA ASN A 406 0.45 -8.42 13.91
C ASN A 406 0.60 -9.88 13.50
N ILE A 407 -0.37 -10.71 13.86
CA ILE A 407 -0.41 -12.12 13.47
C ILE A 407 -1.64 -12.29 12.61
N ARG A 408 -1.44 -12.67 11.35
CA ARG A 408 -2.52 -12.86 10.39
C ARG A 408 -2.41 -14.21 9.71
N ARG A 409 -3.54 -14.77 9.32
CA ARG A 409 -3.56 -15.98 8.50
C ARG A 409 -3.35 -15.61 7.04
N ILE A 410 -2.60 -16.41 6.29
CA ILE A 410 -2.27 -16.10 4.90
C ILE A 410 -3.48 -16.25 3.96
N SER A 411 -3.62 -15.34 3.02
CA SER A 411 -4.57 -15.46 1.90
C SER A 411 -3.85 -15.96 0.64
N VAL A 412 -4.47 -16.87 -0.10
CA VAL A 412 -3.90 -17.40 -1.34
C VAL A 412 -4.44 -16.61 -2.52
N LEU A 413 -3.66 -15.65 -3.00
CA LEU A 413 -4.06 -14.66 -4.00
C LEU A 413 -3.68 -15.10 -5.42
N GLU A 414 -4.48 -14.75 -6.43
CA GLU A 414 -4.18 -15.11 -7.81
C GLU A 414 -2.79 -14.59 -8.23
N ASN A 415 -2.14 -15.31 -9.14
CA ASN A 415 -0.82 -14.96 -9.69
C ASN A 415 0.36 -15.00 -8.68
N THR A 416 0.15 -15.47 -7.44
CA THR A 416 1.23 -15.74 -6.48
C THR A 416 1.79 -17.16 -6.62
N PRO A 417 3.06 -17.43 -6.22
CA PRO A 417 3.58 -18.81 -6.19
C PRO A 417 2.75 -19.77 -5.32
N LEU A 418 2.10 -19.26 -4.27
CA LEU A 418 1.22 -20.06 -3.42
C LEU A 418 -0.07 -20.47 -4.14
N TRP A 419 -0.57 -19.65 -5.08
CA TRP A 419 -1.76 -19.96 -5.88
C TRP A 419 -1.60 -21.20 -6.75
N SER A 420 -0.42 -21.41 -7.33
CA SER A 420 -0.17 -22.61 -8.14
C SER A 420 -0.13 -23.90 -7.31
N LYS A 421 0.03 -23.78 -5.97
CA LYS A 421 0.09 -24.90 -5.02
C LYS A 421 -1.20 -25.08 -4.21
N LYS A 422 -2.29 -24.38 -4.54
CA LYS A 422 -3.54 -24.34 -3.74
C LYS A 422 -4.31 -25.67 -3.57
N ASN A 423 -3.92 -26.72 -4.30
CA ASN A 423 -4.55 -28.04 -4.28
C ASN A 423 -3.72 -29.09 -3.53
N ILE A 424 -2.64 -28.68 -2.87
CA ILE A 424 -1.81 -29.49 -1.98
C ILE A 424 -2.09 -29.00 -0.56
#